data_AF-A0A0F9TQA0-F1
#
_entry.id   AF-A0A0F9TQA0-F1
#
_cell.length_a   1.000
_cell.length_b   1.000
_cell.length_c   1.000
_cell.angle_alpha   90.00
_cell.angle_beta   90.00
_cell.angle_gamma   90.00
#
_symmetry.space_group_name_H-M   'P 1'
#
loop_
_entity.id
_entity.type
_entity.pdbx_description
1 polymer ?
#
loop_
_entity_poly.entity_id
_entity_poly.type
_entity_poly.pdbx_seq_one_letter_code
_entity_poly.pdbx_strand_id
1 'polypeptide(L)'
;MGKTKKRGKHSSISKHLRRFASKMERLGAKIILGVPESARHRYAPGTVRFSKDLDGGIEVKAYDGKGLRKIFILTKDKASVLKAIGEST
;
A
#
# COMPACT_ATOMS: atom_id res chain seq x y z
N MET A 1 1.68 -24.00 26.05
CA MET A 1 2.45 -22.80 25.64
C MET A 1 2.09 -22.44 24.19
N GLY A 2 1.18 -21.49 24.00
CA GLY A 2 0.78 -21.04 22.66
C GLY A 2 1.83 -20.12 22.06
N LYS A 3 2.49 -20.55 20.97
CA LYS A 3 3.38 -19.69 20.19
C LYS A 3 2.54 -18.54 19.60
N THR A 4 2.64 -17.35 20.20
CA THR A 4 2.10 -16.12 19.62
C THR A 4 2.80 -15.88 18.28
N LYS A 5 2.12 -16.20 17.17
CA LYS A 5 2.54 -15.79 15.83
C LYS A 5 2.82 -14.28 15.91
N LYS A 6 4.09 -13.87 15.81
CA LYS A 6 4.51 -12.47 15.67
C LYS A 6 3.89 -11.93 14.38
N ARG A 7 2.64 -11.53 14.47
CA ARG A 7 1.95 -10.77 13.44
C ARG A 7 2.59 -9.40 13.48
N GLY A 8 3.60 -9.19 12.64
CA GLY A 8 3.95 -7.87 12.13
C GLY A 8 2.80 -7.34 11.27
N LYS A 9 1.57 -7.35 11.81
CA LYS A 9 0.43 -6.68 11.20
C LYS A 9 0.80 -5.22 11.29
N HIS A 10 1.01 -4.59 10.15
CA HIS A 10 1.24 -3.16 9.98
C HIS A 10 0.29 -2.37 10.89
N SER A 11 0.66 -2.12 12.13
CA SER A 11 -0.21 -1.53 13.15
C SER A 11 -0.51 -0.08 12.78
N SER A 12 0.43 0.53 12.07
CA SER A 12 0.36 1.87 11.49
C SER A 12 -0.45 1.97 10.19
N ILE A 13 -0.99 0.87 9.65
CA ILE A 13 -1.83 0.93 8.44
C ILE A 13 -3.29 1.19 8.79
N SER A 14 -3.85 2.24 8.19
CA SER A 14 -5.27 2.58 8.37
C SER A 14 -6.17 1.42 7.95
N LYS A 15 -7.33 1.28 8.61
CA LYS A 15 -8.34 0.24 8.32
C LYS A 15 -8.68 0.20 6.83
N HIS A 16 -8.77 1.36 6.19
CA HIS A 16 -9.11 1.50 4.77
C HIS A 16 -8.06 0.90 3.83
N LEU A 17 -6.80 0.84 4.24
CA LEU A 17 -5.68 0.34 3.44
C LEU A 17 -5.30 -1.12 3.77
N ARG A 18 -5.94 -1.74 4.78
CA ARG A 18 -5.66 -3.14 5.16
C ARG A 18 -5.97 -4.12 4.03
N ARG A 19 -7.09 -3.93 3.33
CA ARG A 19 -7.48 -4.81 2.21
C ARG A 19 -6.47 -4.72 1.06
N PHE A 20 -6.02 -3.50 0.76
CA PHE A 20 -4.96 -3.27 -0.21
C PHE A 20 -3.67 -3.98 0.21
N ALA A 21 -3.23 -3.80 1.47
CA ALA A 21 -2.01 -4.41 1.95
C ALA A 21 -2.03 -5.94 1.89
N SER A 22 -3.12 -6.56 2.35
CA SER A 22 -3.28 -8.01 2.24
C SER A 22 -3.32 -8.51 0.79
N LYS A 23 -3.81 -7.70 -0.16
CA LYS A 23 -3.76 -8.05 -1.60
C LYS A 23 -2.32 -8.03 -2.11
N MET A 24 -1.53 -7.03 -1.75
CA MET A 24 -0.12 -6.94 -2.14
C MET A 24 0.73 -8.06 -1.52
N GLU A 25 0.50 -8.39 -0.24
CA GLU A 25 1.18 -9.51 0.42
C GLU A 25 0.91 -10.84 -0.29
N ARG A 26 -0.33 -11.06 -0.77
CA ARG A 26 -0.69 -12.25 -1.56
C ARG A 26 0.00 -12.31 -2.92
N LEU A 27 0.36 -11.16 -3.49
CA LEU A 27 1.16 -11.06 -4.71
C LEU A 27 2.67 -11.24 -4.44
N GLY A 28 3.06 -11.54 -3.20
CA GLY A 28 4.47 -11.64 -2.80
C GLY A 28 5.18 -10.29 -2.74
N ALA A 29 4.45 -9.18 -2.81
CA ALA A 29 5.02 -7.84 -2.75
C ALA A 29 5.25 -7.40 -1.30
N LYS A 30 6.36 -6.70 -1.06
CA LYS A 30 6.68 -6.13 0.26
C LYS A 30 6.27 -4.66 0.30
N ILE A 31 5.47 -4.30 1.29
CA ILE A 31 4.99 -2.93 1.50
C ILE A 31 5.89 -2.21 2.50
N ILE A 32 6.37 -1.03 2.10
CA ILE A 32 7.09 -0.10 2.95
C ILE A 32 6.22 1.15 3.07
N LEU A 33 5.78 1.45 4.30
CA LEU A 33 4.93 2.61 4.59
C LEU A 33 5.81 3.86 4.75
N GLY A 34 5.58 4.87 3.92
CA GLY A 34 6.16 6.19 4.12
C GLY A 34 5.45 6.98 5.21
N VAL A 35 6.00 8.17 5.51
CA VAL A 35 5.44 9.10 6.48
C VAL A 35 4.13 9.69 5.93
N PRO A 36 3.04 9.73 6.74
CA PRO A 36 1.81 10.37 6.33
C PRO A 36 1.94 11.90 6.35
N GLU A 37 1.41 12.55 5.32
CA GLU A 37 1.26 13.99 5.22
C GLU A 37 -0.22 14.35 5.38
N SER A 38 -0.52 15.30 6.27
CA SER A 38 -1.87 15.82 6.42
C SER A 38 -2.26 16.57 5.15
N ALA A 39 -3.30 16.10 4.47
CA ALA A 39 -3.75 16.69 3.22
C ALA A 39 -5.27 16.53 3.09
N ARG A 40 -5.95 17.62 2.75
CA ARG A 40 -7.37 17.56 2.35
C ARG A 40 -7.44 17.01 0.93
N HIS A 41 -8.16 15.92 0.75
CA HIS A 41 -8.31 15.28 -0.54
C HIS A 41 -9.78 15.04 -0.89
N ARG A 42 -10.14 15.22 -2.17
CA ARG A 42 -11.44 14.83 -2.74
C ARG A 42 -11.70 13.31 -2.83
N TYR A 43 -10.72 12.46 -2.51
CA TYR A 43 -10.79 11.02 -2.77
C TYR A 43 -11.36 10.30 -1.54
N ALA A 44 -12.02 9.17 -1.76
CA ALA A 44 -12.53 8.35 -0.68
C ALA A 44 -11.37 7.70 0.09
N PRO A 45 -11.47 7.55 1.43
CA PRO A 45 -10.47 6.81 2.21
C PRO A 45 -10.27 5.39 1.66
N GLY A 46 -9.03 5.00 1.42
CA GLY A 46 -8.65 3.72 0.81
C GLY A 46 -8.29 3.82 -0.68
N THR A 47 -8.46 4.97 -1.31
CA THR A 47 -7.98 5.20 -2.67
C THR A 47 -6.45 5.09 -2.72
N VAL A 48 -5.95 4.27 -3.63
CA VAL A 48 -4.53 4.10 -3.93
C VAL A 48 -4.35 4.43 -5.41
N ARG A 49 -3.36 5.26 -5.74
CA ARG A 49 -3.03 5.61 -7.12
C ARG A 49 -1.55 5.43 -7.37
N PHE A 50 -1.21 5.04 -8.59
CA PHE A 50 0.17 4.99 -9.03
C PHE A 50 0.79 6.39 -8.95
N SER A 51 2.06 6.45 -8.53
CA SER A 51 2.83 7.68 -8.44
C SER A 51 4.00 7.65 -9.43
N LYS A 52 4.88 6.66 -9.29
CA LYS A 52 6.05 6.47 -10.17
C LYS A 52 6.58 5.05 -10.11
N ASP A 53 7.31 4.69 -11.16
CA ASP A 53 8.14 3.49 -11.20
C ASP A 53 9.44 3.72 -10.42
N LEU A 54 9.93 2.68 -9.75
CA LEU A 54 11.20 2.70 -9.03
C LEU A 54 12.04 1.48 -9.42
N ASP A 55 13.35 1.60 -9.28
CA ASP A 55 14.23 0.45 -9.43
C ASP A 55 13.91 -0.59 -8.34
N GLY A 56 13.42 -1.76 -8.75
CA GLY A 56 12.94 -2.83 -7.86
C GLY A 56 11.47 -2.75 -7.38
N GLY A 57 10.67 -1.77 -7.82
CA GLY A 57 9.28 -1.68 -7.37
C GLY A 57 8.48 -0.51 -7.93
N ILE A 58 7.43 -0.11 -7.20
CA ILE A 58 6.62 1.06 -7.54
C ILE A 58 6.32 1.91 -6.31
N GLU A 59 6.16 3.21 -6.52
CA GLU A 59 5.59 4.13 -5.54
C GLU A 59 4.11 4.36 -5.84
N VAL A 60 3.29 4.29 -4.81
CA VAL A 60 1.87 4.63 -4.87
C VAL A 60 1.52 5.67 -3.81
N LYS A 61 0.55 6.54 -4.12
CA LYS A 61 -0.05 7.46 -3.17
C LYS A 61 -1.36 6.88 -2.67
N ALA A 62 -1.49 6.76 -1.35
CA ALA A 62 -2.67 6.22 -0.71
C ALA A 62 -3.31 7.29 0.18
N TYR A 63 -4.61 7.49 0.05
CA TYR A 63 -5.38 8.32 0.96
C TYR A 63 -6.00 7.44 2.05
N ASP A 64 -5.73 7.74 3.31
CA ASP A 64 -6.12 6.88 4.44
C ASP A 64 -7.29 7.43 5.28
N GLY A 65 -7.86 8.57 4.85
CA GLY A 65 -8.92 9.32 5.52
C GLY A 65 -8.44 10.38 6.50
N LYS A 66 -7.17 10.34 6.89
CA LYS A 66 -6.52 11.38 7.72
C LYS A 66 -5.52 12.20 6.92
N GLY A 67 -4.95 11.62 5.87
CA GLY A 67 -4.01 12.30 4.99
C GLY A 67 -3.58 11.44 3.82
N LEU A 68 -2.66 11.99 3.04
CA LEU A 68 -1.97 11.28 1.98
C LEU A 68 -0.76 10.57 2.57
N ARG A 69 -0.50 9.36 2.09
CA ARG A 69 0.69 8.60 2.45
C ARG A 69 1.32 8.05 1.18
N LYS A 70 2.64 8.23 1.06
CA LYS A 70 3.44 7.53 0.07
C LYS A 70 3.69 6.10 0.56
N ILE A 71 3.42 5.13 -0.30
CA ILE A 71 3.67 3.72 -0.03
C ILE A 71 4.58 3.19 -1.13
N PHE A 72 5.65 2.52 -0.72
CA PHE A 72 6.57 1.87 -1.64
C PHE A 72 6.27 0.38 -1.65
N ILE A 73 6.15 -0.19 -2.84
CA ILE A 73 5.84 -1.60 -3.06
C ILE A 73 7.03 -2.21 -3.78
N LEU A 74 7.81 -3.01 -3.05
CA LEU A 74 8.90 -3.79 -3.62
C LEU A 74 8.32 -5.06 -4.23
N THR A 75 8.49 -5.25 -5.53
CA THR A 75 7.96 -6.40 -6.28
C THR A 75 8.82 -6.68 -7.50
N LYS A 76 8.97 -7.95 -7.87
CA LYS A 76 9.55 -8.35 -9.16
C LYS A 76 8.53 -8.24 -10.30
N ASP A 77 7.25 -8.37 -9.98
CA ASP A 77 6.15 -8.31 -10.93
C ASP A 77 5.36 -7.02 -10.71
N LYS A 78 5.78 -5.97 -11.43
CA LYS A 78 5.15 -4.64 -11.38
C LYS A 78 3.79 -4.64 -12.08
N ALA A 79 3.65 -5.40 -13.16
CA ALA A 79 2.43 -5.45 -13.97
C ALA A 79 1.23 -5.96 -13.16
N SER A 80 1.42 -7.05 -12.39
CA SER A 80 0.37 -7.58 -11.51
C SER A 80 -0.04 -6.59 -10.42
N VAL A 81 0.90 -5.81 -9.90
CA VAL A 81 0.63 -4.79 -8.88
C VAL A 81 -0.15 -3.61 -9.48
N LEU A 82 0.24 -3.11 -10.66
CA LEU A 82 -0.48 -2.04 -11.37
C LEU A 82 -1.93 -2.43 -11.70
N LYS A 83 -2.11 -3.63 -12.25
CA LYS A 83 -3.44 -4.21 -12.47
C LYS A 83 -4.24 -4.33 -11.17
N ALA A 84 -3.59 -4.66 -10.06
CA ALA A 84 -4.23 -4.81 -8.77
C ALA A 84 -4.69 -3.48 -8.13
N ILE A 85 -4.05 -2.36 -8.45
CA ILE A 85 -4.47 -1.00 -8.03
C ILE A 85 -5.49 -0.37 -8.99
N GLY A 86 -5.81 -1.02 -10.11
CA GLY A 86 -6.78 -0.52 -11.09
C GLY A 86 -6.20 0.53 -12.04
N GLU A 87 -4.89 0.69 -12.05
CA GLU A 87 -4.17 1.42 -13.10
C GLU A 87 -3.75 0.36 -14.13
N SER A 88 -4.63 0.07 -15.09
CA SER A 88 -4.27 -0.73 -16.25
C SER A 88 -3.44 0.14 -17.18
N THR A 89 -2.25 -0.34 -17.55
CA THR A 89 -1.56 0.12 -18.76
C THR A 89 -2.43 -0.18 -19.98
#